data_AF-A7SPE3-F1
#
_entry.id   AF-A7SPE3-F1
#
_cell.length_a   1.000
_cell.length_b   1.000
_cell.length_c   1.000
_cell.angle_alpha   90.00
_cell.angle_beta   90.00
_cell.angle_gamma   90.00
#
_symmetry.space_group_name_H-M   'P 1'
#
loop_
_entity.id
_entity.type
_entity.pdbx_description
1 polymer ?
#
loop_
_entity_poly.entity_id
_entity_poly.type
_entity_poly.pdbx_seq_one_letter_code
_entity_poly.pdbx_strand_id
1 'polypeptide(L)'
;ADLAITVLCIPFDIAIQKNSYVWPFGAFMCKVLYPIMTMSAFASVGTLTAIALNRYIAVMKAMRVYGAKKRAKLAISLIWAFSFSAVLPYALALEVDQNAKCVETWSSSYSQCYTLFIFVFQYVIPLSVITAAYVAIGLQLRRNRANLAAAHRRQDRDVAKVVRMMTIVVLIFAVCMLPNHMLWIFRDFSSSFDDSLRETLQHWGEILIYANSSSNPIVYSICIEEFRMAFK
;
A
#
# COMPACT_ATOMS: atom_id res chain seq x y z
N ALA A 1 -1.01 -8.47 -5.08
CA ALA A 1 -0.21 -7.24 -4.94
C ALA A 1 1.00 -7.53 -4.06
N ASP A 2 0.82 -7.80 -2.77
CA ASP A 2 1.93 -8.00 -1.83
C ASP A 2 2.83 -9.20 -2.17
N LEU A 3 2.28 -10.28 -2.78
CA LEU A 3 3.08 -11.41 -3.27
C LEU A 3 4.01 -11.03 -4.44
N ALA A 4 3.57 -10.12 -5.32
CA ALA A 4 4.44 -9.64 -6.41
C ALA A 4 5.59 -8.81 -5.82
N ILE A 5 5.32 -8.08 -4.73
CA ILE A 5 6.38 -7.40 -3.97
C ILE A 5 7.35 -8.43 -3.40
N THR A 6 6.89 -9.45 -2.69
CA THR A 6 7.82 -10.40 -2.06
C THR A 6 8.58 -11.30 -3.05
N VAL A 7 7.95 -11.74 -4.13
CA VAL A 7 8.54 -12.71 -5.08
C VAL A 7 9.33 -12.05 -6.20
N LEU A 8 8.94 -10.84 -6.65
CA LEU A 8 9.60 -10.17 -7.77
C LEU A 8 10.44 -8.98 -7.32
N CYS A 9 10.05 -8.25 -6.27
CA CYS A 9 10.79 -7.06 -5.88
C CYS A 9 12.05 -7.42 -5.10
N ILE A 10 11.88 -8.16 -4.00
CA ILE A 10 12.97 -8.48 -3.07
C ILE A 10 14.18 -9.14 -3.75
N PRO A 11 14.04 -10.23 -4.53
CA PRO A 11 15.22 -10.90 -5.10
C PRO A 11 15.93 -10.09 -6.19
N PHE A 12 15.19 -9.32 -6.99
CA PHE A 12 15.79 -8.48 -8.04
C PHE A 12 16.47 -7.25 -7.44
N ASP A 13 15.88 -6.65 -6.42
CA ASP A 13 16.45 -5.50 -5.70
C ASP A 13 17.77 -5.87 -4.99
N ILE A 14 17.79 -7.03 -4.30
CA ILE A 14 19.02 -7.58 -3.70
C ILE A 14 20.11 -7.82 -4.76
N ALA A 15 19.73 -8.32 -5.94
CA ALA A 15 20.69 -8.55 -7.02
C ALA A 15 21.29 -7.24 -7.55
N ILE A 16 20.53 -6.15 -7.60
CA ILE A 16 21.00 -4.81 -7.99
C ILE A 16 21.94 -4.24 -6.93
N GLN A 17 21.55 -4.33 -5.65
CA GLN A 17 22.37 -3.86 -4.52
C GLN A 17 23.73 -4.59 -4.48
N LYS A 18 23.74 -5.91 -4.69
CA LYS A 18 24.98 -6.70 -4.78
C LYS A 18 25.84 -6.35 -5.99
N ASN A 19 25.24 -5.84 -7.06
CA ASN A 19 25.94 -5.43 -8.28
C ASN A 19 26.30 -3.93 -8.27
N SER A 20 26.48 -3.32 -7.10
CA SER A 20 26.82 -1.89 -6.94
C SER A 20 25.86 -0.95 -7.69
N TYR A 21 24.57 -1.29 -7.68
CA TYR A 21 23.50 -0.57 -8.38
C TYR A 21 23.64 -0.51 -9.91
N VAL A 22 24.46 -1.37 -10.50
CA VAL A 22 24.51 -1.58 -11.95
C VAL A 22 23.38 -2.53 -12.36
N TRP A 23 22.59 -2.12 -13.34
CA TRP A 23 21.41 -2.80 -13.87
C TRP A 23 21.79 -3.94 -14.85
N PRO A 24 21.61 -5.22 -14.48
CA PRO A 24 22.06 -6.35 -15.31
C PRO A 24 20.95 -6.96 -16.18
N PHE A 25 19.69 -6.53 -16.04
CA PHE A 25 18.52 -7.24 -16.58
C PHE A 25 18.05 -6.76 -17.97
N GLY A 26 18.79 -5.84 -18.59
CA GLY A 26 18.46 -5.26 -19.89
C GLY A 26 17.33 -4.22 -19.85
N ALA A 27 17.16 -3.49 -20.97
CA ALA A 27 16.26 -2.33 -21.04
C ALA A 27 14.78 -2.66 -20.83
N PHE A 28 14.33 -3.82 -21.34
CA PHE A 28 12.93 -4.25 -21.17
C PHE A 28 12.56 -4.43 -19.70
N MET A 29 13.42 -5.11 -18.92
CA MET A 29 13.16 -5.33 -17.50
C MET A 29 13.18 -4.02 -16.69
N CYS A 30 13.97 -3.01 -17.10
CA CYS A 30 13.99 -1.69 -16.44
C CYS A 30 12.60 -1.03 -16.49
N LYS A 31 11.92 -1.12 -17.64
CA LYS A 31 10.56 -0.61 -17.85
C LYS A 31 9.45 -1.51 -17.28
N VAL A 32 9.79 -2.64 -16.64
CA VAL A 32 8.80 -3.61 -16.11
C VAL A 32 8.95 -3.80 -14.61
N LEU A 33 10.16 -4.03 -14.11
CA LEU A 33 10.41 -4.37 -12.72
C LEU A 33 10.01 -3.23 -11.79
N TYR A 34 10.61 -2.03 -11.86
CA TYR A 34 10.19 -0.92 -10.98
C TYR A 34 8.71 -0.56 -11.13
N PRO A 35 8.15 -0.47 -12.34
CA PRO A 35 6.71 -0.26 -12.55
C PRO A 35 5.82 -1.31 -11.87
N ILE A 36 6.15 -2.61 -11.92
CA ILE A 36 5.33 -3.64 -11.29
C ILE A 36 5.32 -3.50 -9.76
N MET A 37 6.41 -3.00 -9.15
CA MET A 37 6.48 -2.71 -7.72
C MET A 37 5.52 -1.56 -7.38
N THR A 38 5.62 -0.44 -8.10
CA THR A 38 4.77 0.74 -7.88
C THR A 38 3.29 0.41 -8.13
N MET A 39 2.99 -0.37 -9.18
CA MET A 39 1.62 -0.80 -9.50
C MET A 39 1.06 -1.70 -8.39
N SER A 40 1.89 -2.60 -7.87
CA SER A 40 1.51 -3.47 -6.75
C SER A 40 1.25 -2.66 -5.47
N ALA A 41 2.03 -1.61 -5.21
CA ALA A 41 1.80 -0.70 -4.09
C ALA A 41 0.44 0.02 -4.21
N PHE A 42 0.13 0.60 -5.39
CA PHE A 42 -1.19 1.18 -5.66
C PHE A 42 -2.32 0.16 -5.47
N ALA A 43 -2.15 -1.06 -5.99
CA ALA A 43 -3.17 -2.10 -5.86
C ALA A 43 -3.37 -2.55 -4.41
N SER A 44 -2.30 -2.68 -3.62
CA SER A 44 -2.35 -3.06 -2.20
C SER A 44 -3.09 -2.00 -1.38
N VAL A 45 -2.68 -0.73 -1.49
CA VAL A 45 -3.31 0.36 -0.72
C VAL A 45 -4.75 0.65 -1.15
N GLY A 46 -5.03 0.57 -2.46
CA GLY A 46 -6.39 0.67 -2.99
C GLY A 46 -7.30 -0.44 -2.45
N THR A 47 -6.77 -1.66 -2.32
CA THR A 47 -7.50 -2.80 -1.74
C THR A 47 -7.80 -2.59 -0.26
N LEU A 48 -6.80 -2.15 0.53
CA LEU A 48 -7.00 -1.81 1.95
C LEU A 48 -8.07 -0.73 2.15
N THR A 49 -8.05 0.30 1.29
CA THR A 49 -9.04 1.38 1.30
C THR A 49 -10.44 0.85 0.98
N ALA A 50 -10.58 0.02 -0.05
CA ALA A 50 -11.85 -0.60 -0.41
C ALA A 50 -12.39 -1.52 0.69
N ILE A 51 -11.52 -2.26 1.39
CA ILE A 51 -11.90 -3.08 2.54
C ILE A 51 -12.44 -2.18 3.66
N ALA A 52 -11.74 -1.10 4.01
CA ALA A 52 -12.17 -0.16 5.06
C ALA A 52 -13.53 0.47 4.73
N LEU A 53 -13.73 0.93 3.49
CA LEU A 53 -15.00 1.48 3.02
C LEU A 53 -16.13 0.44 3.05
N ASN A 54 -15.86 -0.79 2.60
CA ASN A 54 -16.84 -1.86 2.67
C ASN A 54 -17.26 -2.16 4.11
N ARG A 55 -16.32 -2.14 5.06
CA ARG A 55 -16.62 -2.30 6.49
C ARG A 55 -17.44 -1.12 7.04
N TYR A 56 -17.05 0.11 6.70
CA TYR A 56 -17.81 1.31 7.08
C TYR A 56 -19.25 1.23 6.58
N ILE A 57 -19.45 0.91 5.31
CA ILE A 57 -20.78 0.77 4.71
C ILE A 57 -21.59 -0.34 5.38
N ALA A 58 -20.97 -1.48 5.68
CA ALA A 58 -21.63 -2.60 6.34
C ALA A 58 -22.12 -2.25 7.75
N VAL A 59 -21.31 -1.50 8.53
CA VAL A 59 -21.66 -1.10 9.90
C VAL A 59 -22.66 0.05 9.92
N MET A 60 -22.44 1.09 9.11
CA MET A 60 -23.23 2.33 9.18
C MET A 60 -24.55 2.25 8.41
N LYS A 61 -24.56 1.58 7.26
CA LYS A 61 -25.74 1.52 6.37
C LYS A 61 -26.52 0.20 6.48
N ALA A 62 -26.10 -0.71 7.37
CA ALA A 62 -26.68 -2.04 7.53
C ALA A 62 -26.93 -2.75 6.19
N MET A 63 -26.01 -2.61 5.22
CA MET A 63 -26.27 -3.06 3.86
C MET A 63 -26.42 -4.58 3.80
N ARG A 64 -27.51 -5.04 3.16
CA ARG A 64 -27.71 -6.46 2.87
C ARG A 64 -26.54 -7.00 2.04
N VAL A 65 -26.10 -8.21 2.35
CA VAL A 65 -24.96 -8.92 1.74
C VAL A 65 -25.16 -9.16 0.22
N TYR A 66 -26.38 -8.96 -0.28
CA TYR A 66 -26.71 -9.10 -1.69
C TYR A 66 -25.81 -8.19 -2.57
N GLY A 67 -25.27 -8.77 -3.64
CA GLY A 67 -24.36 -8.08 -4.56
C GLY A 67 -22.96 -7.74 -4.02
N ALA A 68 -22.56 -8.20 -2.83
CA ALA A 68 -21.20 -7.95 -2.30
C ALA A 68 -20.10 -8.46 -3.23
N LYS A 69 -20.28 -9.64 -3.84
CA LYS A 69 -19.33 -10.20 -4.83
C LYS A 69 -19.19 -9.32 -6.08
N LYS A 70 -20.30 -8.81 -6.62
CA LYS A 70 -20.30 -7.91 -7.79
C LYS A 70 -19.57 -6.60 -7.47
N ARG A 71 -19.87 -6.00 -6.31
CA ARG A 71 -19.20 -4.79 -5.81
C ARG A 71 -17.70 -5.01 -5.60
N ALA A 72 -17.30 -6.14 -5.01
CA ALA A 72 -15.90 -6.48 -4.81
C ALA A 72 -15.16 -6.65 -6.14
N LYS A 73 -15.74 -7.39 -7.11
CA LYS A 73 -15.15 -7.53 -8.45
C LYS A 73 -14.98 -6.18 -9.14
N LEU A 74 -16.01 -5.33 -9.13
CA LEU A 74 -15.94 -3.99 -9.70
C LEU A 74 -14.84 -3.15 -9.03
N ALA A 75 -14.77 -3.15 -7.70
CA ALA A 75 -13.74 -2.42 -6.96
C ALA A 75 -12.33 -2.90 -7.33
N ILE A 76 -12.10 -4.22 -7.39
CA ILE A 76 -10.82 -4.80 -7.78
C ILE A 76 -10.46 -4.38 -9.21
N SER A 77 -11.39 -4.48 -10.16
CA SER A 77 -11.15 -4.08 -11.56
C SER A 77 -10.78 -2.59 -11.66
N LEU A 78 -11.49 -1.71 -10.94
CA LEU A 78 -11.19 -0.27 -10.93
C LEU A 78 -9.83 0.02 -10.30
N ILE A 79 -9.48 -0.66 -9.20
CA ILE A 79 -8.18 -0.52 -8.54
C ILE A 79 -7.06 -0.88 -9.52
N TRP A 80 -7.13 -2.04 -10.17
CA TRP A 80 -6.08 -2.46 -11.09
C TRP A 80 -5.98 -1.58 -12.34
N ALA A 81 -7.11 -1.14 -12.89
CA ALA A 81 -7.13 -0.21 -14.02
C ALA A 81 -6.46 1.12 -13.66
N PHE A 82 -6.76 1.65 -12.48
CA PHE A 82 -6.13 2.86 -11.96
C PHE A 82 -4.64 2.64 -11.66
N SER A 83 -4.25 1.53 -11.02
CA SER A 83 -2.84 1.24 -10.74
C SER A 83 -2.01 1.14 -12.01
N PHE A 84 -2.56 0.52 -13.07
CA PHE A 84 -1.88 0.41 -14.36
C PHE A 84 -1.72 1.79 -15.03
N SER A 85 -2.79 2.58 -15.08
CA SER A 85 -2.74 3.91 -15.70
C SER A 85 -1.82 4.87 -14.94
N ALA A 86 -1.83 4.81 -13.61
CA ALA A 86 -0.99 5.61 -12.72
C ALA A 86 0.50 5.37 -12.96
N VAL A 87 0.90 4.15 -13.31
CA VAL A 87 2.30 3.73 -13.45
C VAL A 87 2.81 3.82 -14.89
N LEU A 88 1.91 3.87 -15.87
CA LEU A 88 2.28 4.01 -17.28
C LEU A 88 3.28 5.14 -17.58
N PRO A 89 3.11 6.39 -17.10
CA PRO A 89 4.09 7.44 -17.37
C PRO A 89 5.48 7.10 -16.81
N TYR A 90 5.54 6.46 -15.63
CA TYR A 90 6.80 6.03 -15.01
C TYR A 90 7.50 4.94 -15.83
N ALA A 91 6.75 3.95 -16.31
CA ALA A 91 7.31 2.91 -17.17
C ALA A 91 7.89 3.48 -18.48
N LEU A 92 7.24 4.51 -19.04
CA LEU A 92 7.71 5.16 -20.28
C LEU A 92 9.00 5.97 -20.04
N ALA A 93 9.11 6.63 -18.89
CA ALA A 93 10.25 7.48 -18.53
C ALA A 93 11.48 6.73 -18.00
N LEU A 94 11.39 5.42 -17.76
CA LEU A 94 12.53 4.61 -17.33
C LEU A 94 13.38 4.18 -18.51
N GLU A 95 14.68 4.45 -18.45
CA GLU A 95 15.67 3.99 -19.44
C GLU A 95 16.96 3.54 -18.76
N VAL A 96 17.75 2.74 -19.47
CA VAL A 96 19.09 2.34 -19.01
C VAL A 96 20.09 3.36 -19.53
N ASP A 97 20.79 4.04 -18.63
CA ASP A 97 21.78 5.05 -18.96
C ASP A 97 23.13 4.44 -19.42
N GLN A 98 24.09 5.31 -19.76
CA GLN A 98 25.42 4.91 -20.20
C GLN A 98 26.23 4.20 -19.11
N ASN A 99 25.90 4.40 -17.83
CA ASN A 99 26.52 3.72 -16.69
C ASN A 99 25.83 2.39 -16.37
N ALA A 100 24.95 1.91 -17.26
CA ALA A 100 24.10 0.76 -17.05
C ALA A 100 23.27 0.86 -15.76
N LYS A 101 22.72 2.04 -15.44
CA LYS A 101 21.75 2.26 -14.37
C LYS A 101 20.37 2.46 -14.97
N CYS A 102 19.34 1.93 -14.33
CA CYS A 102 17.95 2.19 -14.71
C CYS A 102 17.49 3.49 -14.04
N VAL A 103 17.27 4.54 -14.84
CA VAL A 103 17.02 5.91 -14.37
C VAL A 103 15.80 6.54 -15.02
N GLU A 104 15.24 7.56 -14.37
CA GLU A 104 14.16 8.39 -14.91
C GLU A 104 14.72 9.46 -15.88
N THR A 105 14.18 9.57 -17.09
CA THR A 105 14.68 10.50 -18.14
C THR A 105 13.80 11.74 -18.36
N TRP A 106 12.67 11.85 -17.67
CA TRP A 106 11.81 13.04 -17.75
C TRP A 106 12.43 14.27 -17.05
N SER A 107 11.90 15.46 -17.32
CA SER A 107 12.39 16.67 -16.67
C SER A 107 12.11 16.66 -15.16
N SER A 108 12.90 17.42 -14.39
CA SER A 108 12.74 17.51 -12.93
C SER A 108 11.33 17.94 -12.51
N SER A 109 10.68 18.82 -13.28
CA SER A 109 9.30 19.22 -13.00
C SER A 109 8.31 18.06 -13.13
N TYR A 110 8.48 17.19 -14.13
CA TYR A 110 7.63 16.00 -14.28
C TYR A 110 7.88 14.97 -13.17
N SER A 111 9.15 14.74 -12.81
CA SER A 111 9.53 13.86 -11.69
C SER A 111 8.90 14.34 -10.38
N GLN A 112 9.03 15.63 -10.05
CA GLN A 112 8.43 16.26 -8.87
C GLN A 112 6.91 16.12 -8.84
N CYS A 113 6.23 16.41 -9.95
CA CYS A 113 4.77 16.23 -10.06
C CYS A 113 4.37 14.76 -9.86
N TYR A 114 5.11 13.83 -10.44
CA TYR A 114 4.84 12.41 -10.33
C TYR A 114 5.06 11.89 -8.90
N THR A 115 6.11 12.34 -8.23
CA THR A 115 6.38 12.01 -6.82
C THR A 115 5.30 12.55 -5.89
N LEU A 116 4.83 13.78 -6.11
CA LEU A 116 3.67 14.31 -5.37
C LEU A 116 2.39 13.53 -5.66
N PHE A 117 2.17 13.14 -6.92
CA PHE A 117 1.04 12.28 -7.30
C PHE A 117 1.09 10.94 -6.57
N ILE A 118 2.24 10.25 -6.57
CA ILE A 118 2.44 9.01 -5.80
C ILE A 118 2.14 9.25 -4.32
N PHE A 119 2.72 10.29 -3.72
CA PHE A 119 2.51 10.59 -2.30
C PHE A 119 1.04 10.81 -1.96
N VAL A 120 0.31 11.59 -2.77
CA VAL A 120 -1.10 11.88 -2.52
C VAL A 120 -1.96 10.61 -2.66
N PHE A 121 -1.77 9.84 -3.72
CA PHE A 121 -2.64 8.70 -4.03
C PHE A 121 -2.25 7.40 -3.33
N GLN A 122 -0.98 7.22 -2.97
CA GLN A 122 -0.52 6.06 -2.20
C GLN A 122 -0.54 6.31 -0.69
N TYR A 123 -0.41 7.54 -0.22
CA TYR A 123 -0.33 7.82 1.23
C TYR A 123 -1.50 8.66 1.74
N VAL A 124 -1.61 9.92 1.30
CA VAL A 124 -2.51 10.91 1.93
C VAL A 124 -3.98 10.51 1.80
N ILE A 125 -4.45 10.23 0.58
CA ILE A 125 -5.86 9.90 0.31
C ILE A 125 -6.24 8.59 1.00
N PRO A 126 -5.52 7.47 0.81
CA PRO A 126 -5.84 6.22 1.49
C PRO A 126 -5.86 6.35 3.01
N LEU A 127 -4.83 6.95 3.60
CA LEU A 127 -4.72 7.08 5.05
C LEU A 127 -5.88 7.90 5.62
N SER A 128 -6.27 8.99 4.95
CA SER A 128 -7.38 9.84 5.36
C SER A 128 -8.71 9.09 5.31
N VAL A 129 -8.99 8.41 4.18
CA VAL A 129 -10.23 7.65 3.98
C VAL A 129 -10.34 6.51 4.99
N ILE A 130 -9.26 5.74 5.18
CA ILE A 130 -9.26 4.60 6.08
C ILE A 130 -9.43 5.07 7.53
N THR A 131 -8.71 6.12 7.95
CA THR A 131 -8.82 6.69 9.29
C THR A 131 -10.24 7.19 9.56
N ALA A 132 -10.81 7.98 8.64
CA ALA A 132 -12.18 8.49 8.78
C ALA A 132 -13.21 7.35 8.89
N ALA A 133 -13.08 6.32 8.05
CA ALA A 133 -13.93 5.14 8.08
C ALA A 133 -13.88 4.43 9.44
N TYR A 134 -12.69 4.16 9.98
CA TYR A 134 -12.56 3.44 11.25
C TYR A 134 -12.89 4.29 12.48
N VAL A 135 -12.62 5.59 12.46
CA VAL A 135 -13.08 6.51 13.51
C VAL A 135 -14.60 6.51 13.56
N ALA A 136 -15.28 6.64 12.42
CA ALA A 136 -16.74 6.64 12.37
C ALA A 136 -17.34 5.30 12.85
N ILE A 137 -16.76 4.16 12.46
CA ILE A 137 -17.17 2.85 12.98
C ILE A 137 -16.98 2.78 14.50
N GLY A 138 -15.83 3.23 15.01
CA GLY A 138 -15.53 3.22 16.45
C GLY A 138 -16.52 4.05 17.26
N LEU A 139 -16.91 5.23 16.75
CA LEU A 139 -17.93 6.08 17.37
C LEU A 139 -19.31 5.41 17.37
N GLN A 140 -19.70 4.79 16.25
CA GLN A 140 -20.97 4.07 16.15
C GLN A 140 -21.05 2.90 17.13
N LEU A 141 -19.98 2.11 17.25
CA LEU A 141 -19.91 1.00 18.21
C LEU A 141 -20.01 1.47 19.66
N ARG A 142 -19.37 2.60 20.00
CA ARG A 142 -19.48 3.21 21.34
C ARG A 142 -20.91 3.64 21.64
N ARG A 143 -21.59 4.26 20.67
CA ARG A 143 -22.99 4.69 20.81
C ARG A 143 -23.94 3.50 20.99
N ASN A 144 -23.73 2.44 20.23
CA ASN A 144 -24.55 1.22 20.29
C ASN A 144 -24.38 0.47 21.63
N ARG A 145 -23.15 0.40 22.17
CA ARG A 145 -22.87 -0.24 23.47
C ARG A 145 -23.70 0.33 24.63
N ALA A 146 -24.04 1.62 24.61
CA ALA A 146 -24.84 2.25 25.64
C ALA A 146 -26.32 1.80 25.62
N ASN A 147 -26.81 1.25 24.49
CA ASN A 147 -28.25 1.11 24.21
C ASN A 147 -28.73 -0.34 23.98
N LEU A 148 -27.88 -1.39 24.03
CA LEU A 148 -28.18 -2.70 23.40
C LEU A 148 -28.11 -3.97 24.29
N ALA A 149 -29.01 -4.92 23.95
CA ALA A 149 -29.19 -6.26 24.53
C ALA A 149 -28.04 -7.24 24.20
N ALA A 150 -27.96 -8.36 24.94
CA ALA A 150 -26.83 -9.30 24.93
C ALA A 150 -26.45 -9.90 23.54
N ALA A 151 -27.41 -10.08 22.63
CA ALA A 151 -27.15 -10.61 21.28
C ALA A 151 -26.36 -9.61 20.40
N HIS A 152 -26.71 -8.32 20.44
CA HIS A 152 -25.99 -7.26 19.73
C HIS A 152 -24.58 -7.04 20.28
N ARG A 153 -24.34 -7.35 21.57
CA ARG A 153 -23.00 -7.27 22.18
C ARG A 153 -21.99 -8.26 21.59
N ARG A 154 -22.43 -9.40 21.02
CA ARG A 154 -21.53 -10.35 20.34
C ARG A 154 -21.09 -9.79 18.99
N GLN A 155 -22.03 -9.35 18.16
CA GLN A 155 -21.74 -8.71 16.88
C GLN A 155 -20.85 -7.46 17.01
N ASP A 156 -21.13 -6.60 18.01
CA ASP A 156 -20.30 -5.42 18.29
C ASP A 156 -18.87 -5.79 18.71
N ARG A 157 -18.67 -6.92 19.40
CA ARG A 157 -17.33 -7.42 19.76
C ARG A 157 -16.54 -7.87 18.53
N ASP A 158 -17.18 -8.57 17.61
CA ASP A 158 -16.52 -9.04 16.39
C ASP A 158 -16.13 -7.86 15.48
N VAL A 159 -17.04 -6.88 15.33
CA VAL A 159 -16.73 -5.64 14.60
C VAL A 159 -15.61 -4.86 15.31
N ALA A 160 -15.65 -4.72 16.64
CA ALA A 160 -14.59 -4.03 17.38
C ALA A 160 -13.22 -4.71 17.24
N LYS A 161 -13.18 -6.05 17.20
CA LYS A 161 -11.95 -6.82 16.96
C LYS A 161 -11.40 -6.53 15.56
N VAL A 162 -12.25 -6.55 14.54
CA VAL A 162 -11.87 -6.22 13.16
C VAL A 162 -11.39 -4.77 13.04
N VAL A 163 -12.07 -3.81 13.68
CA VAL A 163 -11.67 -2.40 13.69
C VAL A 163 -10.32 -2.22 14.36
N ARG A 164 -10.12 -2.80 15.56
CA ARG A 164 -8.84 -2.73 16.28
C ARG A 164 -7.70 -3.31 15.44
N MET A 165 -7.93 -4.49 14.83
CA MET A 165 -6.98 -5.10 13.91
C MET A 165 -6.61 -4.12 12.78
N MET A 166 -7.62 -3.54 12.13
CA MET A 166 -7.38 -2.65 11.00
C MET A 166 -6.75 -1.32 11.41
N THR A 167 -7.03 -0.80 12.61
CA THR A 167 -6.32 0.36 13.17
C THR A 167 -4.83 0.06 13.31
N ILE A 168 -4.45 -1.15 13.74
CA ILE A 168 -3.04 -1.56 13.81
C ILE A 168 -2.41 -1.60 12.42
N VAL A 169 -3.09 -2.19 11.42
CA VAL A 169 -2.62 -2.20 10.02
C VAL A 169 -2.37 -0.78 9.51
N VAL A 170 -3.27 0.15 9.81
CA VAL A 170 -3.17 1.55 9.37
C VAL A 170 -2.00 2.27 10.02
N LEU A 171 -1.77 2.05 11.32
CA LEU A 171 -0.63 2.63 12.02
C LEU A 171 0.69 2.08 11.47
N ILE A 172 0.76 0.77 11.22
CA ILE A 172 1.92 0.13 10.58
C ILE A 172 2.13 0.74 9.19
N PHE A 173 1.09 0.81 8.36
CA PHE A 173 1.16 1.42 7.04
C PHE A 173 1.65 2.88 7.11
N ALA A 174 1.06 3.70 7.99
CA ALA A 174 1.41 5.10 8.13
C ALA A 174 2.87 5.32 8.53
N VAL A 175 3.38 4.50 9.46
CA VAL A 175 4.76 4.58 9.95
C VAL A 175 5.75 3.97 8.96
N CYS A 176 5.42 2.84 8.34
CA CYS A 176 6.32 2.13 7.43
C CYS A 176 6.43 2.81 6.05
N MET A 177 5.37 3.43 5.55
CA MET A 177 5.38 4.06 4.22
C MET A 177 5.93 5.49 4.23
N LEU A 178 5.83 6.20 5.37
CA LEU A 178 6.24 7.59 5.46
C LEU A 178 7.73 7.81 5.12
N PRO A 179 8.69 7.02 5.66
CA PRO A 179 10.11 7.22 5.35
C PRO A 179 10.40 7.13 3.87
N ASN A 180 9.80 6.15 3.17
CA ASN A 180 9.96 6.03 1.73
C ASN A 180 9.43 7.26 1.00
N HIS A 181 8.18 7.68 1.27
CA HIS A 181 7.65 8.88 0.60
C HIS A 181 8.45 10.15 0.87
N MET A 182 8.97 10.30 2.09
CA MET A 182 9.86 11.41 2.41
C MET A 182 11.13 11.35 1.56
N LEU A 183 11.76 10.19 1.41
CA LEU A 183 12.97 10.03 0.59
C LEU A 183 12.76 10.39 -0.87
N TRP A 184 11.63 10.00 -1.46
CA TRP A 184 11.31 10.36 -2.85
C TRP A 184 11.10 11.87 -3.00
N ILE A 185 10.36 12.50 -2.08
CA ILE A 185 10.19 13.97 -2.08
C ILE A 185 11.54 14.66 -1.89
N PHE A 186 12.37 14.21 -0.95
CA PHE A 186 13.68 14.81 -0.73
C PHE A 186 14.60 14.66 -1.95
N ARG A 187 14.60 13.50 -2.62
CA ARG A 187 15.37 13.26 -3.84
C ARG A 187 15.02 14.26 -4.94
N ASP A 188 13.73 14.54 -5.11
CA ASP A 188 13.26 15.35 -6.24
C ASP A 188 13.23 16.86 -5.93
N PHE A 189 13.19 17.25 -4.64
CA PHE A 189 13.07 18.65 -4.21
C PHE A 189 14.32 19.21 -3.50
N SER A 190 15.29 18.38 -3.10
CA SER A 190 16.51 18.85 -2.42
C SER A 190 17.77 18.32 -3.11
N SER A 191 18.70 19.22 -3.40
CA SER A 191 19.99 18.91 -4.04
C SER A 191 21.13 18.65 -3.03
N SER A 192 20.84 18.73 -1.74
CA SER A 192 21.85 18.92 -0.69
C SER A 192 21.71 17.84 0.38
N PHE A 193 22.12 16.62 0.08
CA PHE A 193 22.20 15.53 1.05
C PHE A 193 23.46 14.71 0.80
N ASP A 194 24.10 14.25 1.87
CA ASP A 194 25.25 13.34 1.76
C ASP A 194 24.81 12.01 1.13
N ASP A 195 25.55 11.55 0.14
CA ASP A 195 25.22 10.35 -0.65
C ASP A 195 25.15 9.11 0.24
N SER A 196 26.00 9.03 1.28
CA SER A 196 26.06 7.90 2.21
C SER A 196 24.80 7.77 3.08
N LEU A 197 24.28 8.91 3.55
CA LEU A 197 23.08 8.98 4.37
C LEU A 197 21.83 8.69 3.52
N ARG A 198 21.83 9.15 2.26
CA ARG A 198 20.75 8.88 1.29
C ARG A 198 20.61 7.40 0.99
N GLU A 199 21.71 6.71 0.67
CA GLU A 199 21.70 5.27 0.42
C GLU A 199 21.24 4.50 1.67
N THR A 200 21.74 4.87 2.85
CA THR A 200 21.34 4.21 4.10
C THR A 200 19.84 4.35 4.35
N LEU A 201 19.28 5.55 4.18
CA LEU A 201 17.85 5.78 4.38
C LEU A 201 16.98 5.04 3.35
N GLN A 202 17.43 4.93 2.09
CA GLN A 202 16.72 4.18 1.05
C GLN A 202 16.56 2.70 1.42
N HIS A 203 17.63 2.04 1.88
CA HIS A 203 17.54 0.64 2.33
C HIS A 203 16.55 0.47 3.49
N TRP A 204 16.59 1.35 4.49
CA TRP A 204 15.65 1.30 5.61
C TRP A 204 14.20 1.55 5.15
N GLY A 205 13.99 2.45 4.18
CA GLY A 205 12.69 2.70 3.57
C GLY A 205 12.13 1.48 2.83
N GLU A 206 12.96 0.80 2.05
CA GLU A 206 12.60 -0.44 1.34
C GLU A 206 12.24 -1.57 2.29
N ILE A 207 13.05 -1.78 3.34
CA ILE A 207 12.77 -2.77 4.39
C ILE A 207 11.41 -2.52 5.03
N LEU A 208 11.06 -1.26 5.31
CA LEU A 208 9.77 -0.91 5.90
C LEU A 208 8.60 -1.15 4.92
N ILE A 209 8.78 -0.92 3.62
CA ILE A 209 7.78 -1.26 2.59
C ILE A 209 7.56 -2.78 2.53
N TYR A 210 8.65 -3.56 2.58
CA TYR A 210 8.58 -5.02 2.58
C TYR A 210 7.93 -5.56 3.85
N ALA A 211 8.21 -4.95 5.00
CA ALA A 211 7.56 -5.27 6.26
C ALA A 211 6.04 -4.98 6.22
N ASN A 212 5.62 -3.85 5.64
CA ASN A 212 4.21 -3.53 5.46
C ASN A 212 3.49 -4.56 4.58
N SER A 213 4.11 -4.94 3.46
CA SER A 213 3.55 -5.94 2.53
C SER A 213 3.42 -7.32 3.19
N SER A 214 4.40 -7.71 4.01
CA SER A 214 4.42 -8.99 4.74
C SER A 214 3.47 -9.02 5.95
N SER A 215 3.15 -7.85 6.51
CA SER A 215 2.24 -7.72 7.66
C SER A 215 0.80 -8.04 7.27
N ASN A 216 0.41 -7.81 6.01
CA ASN A 216 -0.96 -8.02 5.54
C ASN A 216 -1.45 -9.46 5.82
N PRO A 217 -0.84 -10.55 5.31
CA PRO A 217 -1.23 -11.92 5.63
C PRO A 217 -1.19 -12.28 7.12
N ILE A 218 -0.19 -11.80 7.86
CA ILE A 218 -0.01 -12.08 9.30
C ILE A 218 -1.16 -11.49 10.11
N VAL A 219 -1.55 -10.27 9.79
CA VAL A 219 -2.67 -9.62 10.47
C VAL A 219 -3.99 -10.31 10.16
N TYR A 220 -4.21 -10.72 8.91
CA TYR A 220 -5.40 -11.48 8.53
C TYR A 220 -5.47 -12.87 9.17
N SER A 221 -4.35 -13.59 9.27
CA SER A 221 -4.30 -14.96 9.83
C SER A 221 -4.51 -14.99 11.36
N ILE A 222 -4.00 -14.00 12.09
CA ILE A 222 -4.17 -13.90 13.55
C ILE A 222 -5.62 -13.54 13.93
N CYS A 223 -6.32 -12.80 13.07
CA CYS A 223 -7.54 -12.10 13.45
C CYS A 223 -8.81 -12.57 12.74
N ILE A 224 -8.72 -13.23 11.58
CA ILE A 224 -9.87 -13.88 10.93
C ILE A 224 -9.91 -15.34 11.37
N GLU A 225 -10.89 -15.69 12.19
CA GLU A 225 -11.00 -17.02 12.79
C GLU A 225 -11.21 -18.13 11.76
N GLU A 226 -11.92 -17.84 10.67
CA GLU A 226 -12.11 -18.71 9.50
C GLU A 226 -10.80 -18.99 8.75
N PHE A 227 -9.90 -18.00 8.67
CA PHE A 227 -8.58 -18.14 8.03
C PHE A 227 -7.65 -18.97 8.93
N ARG A 228 -7.67 -18.73 10.25
CA ARG A 228 -6.91 -19.52 11.22
C ARG A 228 -7.28 -21.01 11.19
N MET A 229 -8.55 -21.34 10.93
CA MET A 229 -9.00 -22.74 10.82
C MET A 229 -8.67 -23.39 9.46
N ALA A 230 -8.46 -22.62 8.40
CA ALA A 230 -8.05 -23.13 7.09
C ALA A 230 -6.53 -23.39 6.98
N PHE A 231 -5.72 -22.81 7.89
CA PHE A 231 -4.26 -22.97 7.95
C PHE A 231 -3.78 -23.92 9.09
N LYS A 232 -4.72 -24.54 9.82
CA LYS A 232 -4.45 -25.69 10.69
C LYS A 232 -4.71 -26.98 9.92
#